data_AF-A0A8I0P5N2-F1
#
_entry.id   AF-A0A8I0P5N2-F1
#
_cell.length_a   1.000
_cell.length_b   1.000
_cell.length_c   1.000
_cell.angle_alpha   90.00
_cell.angle_beta   90.00
_cell.angle_gamma   90.00
#
_symmetry.space_group_name_H-M   'P 1'
#
loop_
_entity.id
_entity.type
_entity.pdbx_description
1 polymer ?
#
loop_
_entity_poly.entity_id
_entity_poly.type
_entity_poly.pdbx_seq_one_letter_code
_entity_poly.pdbx_strand_id
1 'polypeptide(L)' 'MESWTIKHFSQANPAGAGQDDVPALLRRVADSIESLGLVEVQDLVMHTEVTADGGWPSLTVYFSDAED' A
#
# COMPACT_ATOMS: atom_id res chain seq x y z
N MET A 1 -8.20 -22.23 18.66
CA MET A 1 -7.26 -21.35 17.96
C MET A 1 -8.05 -20.15 17.54
N GLU A 2 -7.71 -18.98 18.04
CA GLU A 2 -8.31 -17.74 17.56
C GLU A 2 -7.84 -17.52 16.13
N SER A 3 -8.77 -17.27 15.22
CA SER A 3 -8.46 -17.00 13.82
C SER A 3 -8.29 -15.50 13.65
N TRP A 4 -7.05 -15.06 13.44
CA TRP A 4 -6.78 -13.68 13.09
C TRP A 4 -7.06 -13.47 11.59
N THR A 5 -7.93 -12.52 11.22
CA THR A 5 -8.16 -12.15 9.82
C THR A 5 -7.14 -11.09 9.38
N ILE A 6 -6.26 -11.45 8.43
CA ILE A 6 -5.39 -10.48 7.76
C ILE A 6 -6.13 -9.86 6.57
N LYS A 7 -6.20 -8.54 6.55
CA LYS A 7 -6.73 -7.71 5.47
C LYS A 7 -5.58 -7.18 4.62
N HIS A 8 -5.88 -6.81 3.38
CA HIS A 8 -4.87 -6.17 2.54
C HIS A 8 -5.49 -5.18 1.54
N PHE A 9 -4.68 -4.23 1.09
CA PHE A 9 -4.95 -3.40 -0.08
C PHE A 9 -3.67 -3.17 -0.87
N SER A 10 -3.79 -2.94 -2.17
CA SER A 10 -2.68 -2.55 -3.05
C SER A 10 -2.94 -1.18 -3.65
N GLN A 11 -1.90 -0.36 -3.74
CA GLN A 11 -2.01 1.00 -4.26
C GLN A 11 -0.80 1.36 -5.10
N ALA A 12 -1.03 2.08 -6.19
CA ALA A 12 -0.02 2.67 -7.05
C ALA A 12 -0.32 4.15 -7.25
N ASN A 13 0.63 4.88 -7.85
CA ASN A 13 0.35 6.20 -8.39
C ASN A 13 -0.56 6.08 -9.63
N PRO A 14 -1.29 7.14 -10.02
CA PRO A 14 -1.99 7.17 -11.31
C PRO A 14 -1.01 6.88 -12.46
N ALA A 15 -1.49 6.19 -13.50
CA ALA A 15 -0.69 5.91 -14.69
C ALA A 15 -0.27 7.20 -15.41
N GLY A 16 0.91 7.17 -16.04
CA GLY A 16 1.45 8.26 -16.84
C GLY A 16 2.48 9.11 -16.08
N ALA A 17 2.45 10.43 -16.28
CA ALA A 17 3.49 11.32 -15.74
C ALA A 17 3.57 11.27 -14.21
N GLY A 18 4.75 10.91 -13.69
CA GLY A 18 5.01 10.78 -12.25
C GLY A 18 4.54 9.46 -11.64
N GLN A 19 4.15 8.48 -12.45
CA GLN A 19 3.76 7.17 -11.94
C GLN A 19 4.88 6.48 -11.15
N ASP A 20 6.14 6.81 -11.45
CA ASP A 20 7.36 6.30 -10.83
C ASP A 20 7.78 7.06 -9.55
N ASP A 21 7.05 8.09 -9.14
CA ASP A 21 7.36 8.89 -7.95
C ASP A 21 7.10 8.09 -6.66
N VAL A 22 8.14 7.39 -6.20
CA VAL A 22 8.11 6.58 -4.96
C VAL A 22 7.76 7.42 -3.72
N PRO A 23 8.35 8.62 -3.49
CA PRO A 23 7.92 9.48 -2.40
C PRO A 23 6.42 9.85 -2.44
N ALA A 24 5.85 10.12 -3.61
CA ALA A 24 4.42 10.38 -3.73
C ALA A 24 3.57 9.14 -3.40
N LEU A 25 4.01 7.96 -3.85
CA LEU A 25 3.36 6.68 -3.52
C LEU A 25 3.33 6.45 -2.00
N LEU A 26 4.48 6.63 -1.32
CA LEU A 26 4.58 6.43 0.13
C LEU A 26 3.64 7.35 0.92
N ARG A 27 3.50 8.62 0.52
CA ARG A 27 2.54 9.55 1.14
C ARG A 27 1.10 9.10 0.93
N ARG A 28 0.73 8.70 -0.29
CA ARG A 28 -0.63 8.20 -0.60
C ARG A 28 -0.99 6.93 0.18
N VAL A 29 -0.03 6.03 0.35
CA VAL A 29 -0.20 4.83 1.18
C VAL A 29 -0.35 5.21 2.65
N ALA A 30 0.45 6.15 3.15
CA ALA A 30 0.31 6.66 4.52
C ALA A 30 -1.09 7.26 4.76
N ASP A 31 -1.57 8.13 3.86
CA ASP A 31 -2.94 8.69 3.92
C ASP A 31 -4.00 7.59 3.95
N SER A 32 -3.78 6.51 3.19
CA SER A 32 -4.71 5.37 3.12
C SER A 32 -4.69 4.55 4.41
N ILE A 33 -3.52 4.34 5.01
CA ILE A 33 -3.38 3.69 6.33
C ILE A 33 -4.05 4.53 7.42
N GLU A 34 -3.86 5.85 7.44
CA GLU A 34 -4.53 6.74 8.40
C GLU A 34 -6.06 6.64 8.30
N SER A 35 -6.60 6.48 7.08
CA SER A 35 -8.04 6.35 6.86
C SER A 35 -8.64 5.05 7.39
N LEU A 36 -7.83 4.02 7.63
CA LEU A 36 -8.29 2.75 8.21
C LEU A 36 -8.56 2.85 9.73
N GLY A 37 -8.07 3.90 10.40
CA GLY A 37 -8.17 4.04 11.84
C GLY A 37 -7.11 3.21 12.58
N LEU A 38 -7.50 2.60 13.70
CA LEU A 38 -6.57 1.84 14.55
C LEU A 38 -6.34 0.43 13.95
N VAL A 39 -5.25 0.29 13.21
CA VAL A 39 -4.81 -0.97 12.60
C VAL A 39 -3.36 -1.27 12.94
N GLU A 40 -3.01 -2.55 12.97
CA GLU A 40 -1.63 -3.01 13.03
C GLU A 40 -1.18 -3.40 11.61
N VAL A 41 -0.14 -2.73 11.11
CA VAL A 41 0.48 -3.07 9.82
C VAL A 41 1.45 -4.22 10.03
N GLN A 42 1.23 -5.31 9.33
CA GLN A 42 1.98 -6.56 9.48
C GLN A 42 3.06 -6.71 8.41
N ASP A 43 2.79 -6.28 7.17
CA ASP A 43 3.76 -6.34 6.08
C ASP A 43 3.50 -5.27 5.00
N LEU A 44 4.56 -4.90 4.28
CA LEU A 44 4.56 -3.98 3.14
C LEU A 44 5.37 -4.58 2.00
N VAL A 45 4.69 -4.95 0.91
CA VAL A 45 5.33 -5.55 -0.26
C VAL A 45 5.31 -4.55 -1.41
N MET A 46 6.48 -4.18 -1.91
CA MET A 46 6.61 -3.34 -3.11
C MET A 46 6.74 -4.22 -4.36
N HIS A 47 5.96 -3.90 -5.39
CA HIS A 47 6.07 -4.48 -6.72
C HIS A 47 6.22 -3.37 -7.76
N THR A 48 7.08 -3.54 -8.75
CA THR A 48 7.26 -2.58 -9.83
C THR A 48 7.01 -3.26 -11.17
N GLU A 49 5.98 -2.81 -11.88
CA GLU A 49 5.74 -3.18 -13.27
C GLU A 49 6.56 -2.27 -14.20
N VAL A 50 7.03 -2.78 -15.33
CA VAL A 50 7.67 -1.96 -16.37
C VAL A 50 6.65 -1.67 -17.46
N THR A 51 6.31 -0.39 -17.65
CA THR A 51 5.31 0.07 -18.62
C THR A 51 5.95 0.92 -19.72
N ALA A 52 5.15 1.33 -20.72
CA ALA A 52 5.61 2.25 -21.77
C ALA A 52 6.01 3.64 -21.22
N ASP A 53 5.42 4.05 -20.09
CA ASP A 53 5.66 5.35 -19.44
C ASP A 53 6.73 5.27 -18.32
N GLY A 54 7.41 4.13 -18.20
CA GLY A 54 8.44 3.87 -17.18
C GLY A 54 8.02 2.84 -16.12
N GLY A 55 8.79 2.79 -15.03
CA GLY A 55 8.49 1.89 -13.91
C GLY A 55 7.22 2.36 -13.19
N TRP A 56 6.33 1.42 -12.86
CA TRP A 56 5.10 1.70 -12.15
C TRP A 56 5.09 0.94 -10.82
N PRO A 57 5.64 1.54 -9.74
CA PRO A 57 5.65 0.94 -8.43
C PRO A 57 4.25 0.92 -7.81
N SER A 58 3.98 -0.16 -7.09
CA SER A 58 2.82 -0.36 -6.23
C SER A 58 3.27 -0.91 -4.88
N LEU A 59 2.50 -0.62 -3.84
CA LEU A 59 2.68 -1.16 -2.50
C LEU A 59 1.42 -1.92 -2.10
N THR A 60 1.60 -3.15 -1.64
CA THR A 60 0.56 -3.94 -0.97
C THR A 60 0.79 -3.87 0.53
N VAL A 61 -0.23 -3.42 1.26
CA VAL A 61 -0.24 -3.35 2.72
C VAL A 61 -1.03 -4.52 3.26
N TYR A 62 -0.42 -5.32 4.12
CA TYR A 62 -1.10 -6.35 4.91
C TYR A 62 -1.27 -5.84 6.33
N PHE A 63 -2.49 -5.90 6.84
CA PHE A 63 -2.82 -5.31 8.13
C PHE A 63 -3.96 -6.07 8.80
N SER A 64 -4.18 -5.69 10.05
CA SER A 64 -5.21 -6.22 10.90
C SER A 64 -5.87 -5.14 11.72
N ASP A 65 -7.09 -5.38 12.18
CA ASP A 65 -7.69 -4.53 13.21
C ASP A 65 -6.80 -4.62 14.47
N ALA A 66 -6.50 -3.49 15.09
CA ALA A 66 -5.77 -3.50 16.34
C ALA A 66 -6.66 -4.07 17.46
N GLU A 67 -6.09 -4.89 18.33
CA GLU A 67 -6.77 -5.28 19.57
C GLU A 67 -6.74 -4.09 20.54
N ASP A 68 -7.87 -3.81 21.19
CA ASP A 68 -8.01 -2.76 22.22
C ASP A 68 -7.21 -3.08 23.51
#